data_AF-I0HTL7-F1
#
_entry.id   AF-I0HTL7-F1
#
_cell.length_a   1.000
_cell.length_b   1.000
_cell.length_c   1.000
_cell.angle_alpha   90.00
_cell.angle_beta   90.00
_cell.angle_gamma   90.00
#
_symmetry.space_group_name_H-M   'P 1'
#
loop_
_entity.id
_entity.type
_entity.pdbx_description
1 polymer ?
#
loop_
_entity_poly.entity_id
_entity_poly.type
_entity_poly.pdbx_seq_one_letter_code
_entity_poly.pdbx_strand_id
1 'polypeptide(L)'
;MHARLFALLALLAALLSGCDRDAVFERLMPKEEARKAQLYVAQIAARDYAALTEAMAPELKTPDLDQRLQTMSRMLPPGPPTSVKTVGANTLKAGAVTTYTITLEYEYPNTHLLAAVTLERHDDRLVLKGITFVPRTQSLEEENRFKLDGKGPLHYLVLALAVAVPLFVLYALVLCARTKFLRRKWLWLLFVAVGFVQFQFNWSTGDWGVIPLSVLLLGSGFATSGPYAPWIFTIALPVGAIVFLLRRPSLQRPAA
;
A
#
# COMPACT_ATOMS: atom_id res chain seq x y z
N MET A 1 36.41 -15.66 -2.57
CA MET A 1 34.95 -15.73 -2.82
C MET A 1 34.13 -15.46 -1.57
N HIS A 2 34.50 -15.99 -0.39
CA HIS A 2 33.73 -15.84 0.85
C HIS A 2 33.58 -14.41 1.36
N ALA A 3 34.62 -13.56 1.29
CA ALA A 3 34.52 -12.17 1.77
C ALA A 3 33.52 -11.30 0.99
N ARG A 4 33.41 -11.51 -0.33
CA ARG A 4 32.42 -10.79 -1.17
C ARG A 4 31.00 -11.29 -0.96
N LEU A 5 30.84 -12.59 -0.67
CA LEU A 5 29.55 -13.19 -0.32
C LEU A 5 29.09 -12.71 1.06
N PHE A 6 30.00 -12.61 2.03
CA PHE A 6 29.74 -12.07 3.35
C PHE A 6 29.35 -10.59 3.30
N ALA A 7 30.05 -9.78 2.50
CA ALA A 7 29.70 -8.37 2.32
C ALA A 7 28.32 -8.19 1.66
N LEU A 8 27.95 -9.04 0.70
CA LEU A 8 26.63 -9.04 0.07
C LEU A 8 25.53 -9.46 1.05
N LEU A 9 25.76 -10.49 1.86
CA LEU A 9 24.82 -10.94 2.89
C LEU A 9 24.67 -9.89 4.01
N ALA A 10 25.75 -9.23 4.41
CA ALA A 10 25.72 -8.16 5.40
C ALA A 10 24.99 -6.91 4.87
N LEU A 11 25.18 -6.55 3.59
CA LEU A 11 24.42 -5.49 2.94
C LEU A 11 22.94 -5.84 2.82
N LEU A 12 22.62 -7.10 2.48
CA LEU A 12 21.24 -7.60 2.44
C LEU A 12 20.59 -7.56 3.83
N ALA A 13 21.33 -7.94 4.88
CA ALA A 13 20.89 -7.88 6.27
C ALA A 13 20.70 -6.44 6.77
N ALA A 14 21.57 -5.50 6.37
CA ALA A 14 21.41 -4.09 6.67
C ALA A 14 20.23 -3.45 5.93
N LEU A 15 19.88 -3.93 4.74
CA LEU A 15 18.65 -3.53 4.03
C LEU A 15 17.38 -4.13 4.67
N LEU A 16 17.52 -5.15 5.52
CA LEU A 16 16.42 -5.80 6.26
C LEU A 16 16.18 -5.18 7.65
N SER A 17 17.01 -4.24 8.12
CA SER A 17 16.69 -3.47 9.34
C SER A 17 15.52 -2.55 9.03
N GLY A 18 14.31 -3.01 9.32
CA GLY A 18 13.07 -2.31 9.00
C GLY A 18 13.02 -0.94 9.66
N CYS A 19 12.65 0.08 8.87
CA CYS A 19 12.21 1.36 9.43
C CYS A 19 11.09 1.11 10.46
N ASP A 20 11.16 1.80 11.59
CA ASP A 20 10.02 1.97 12.49
C ASP A 20 8.90 2.67 11.71
N ARG A 21 7.90 1.87 11.30
CA ARG A 21 6.84 2.31 10.39
C ARG A 21 5.87 3.25 11.08
N ASP A 22 5.63 3.03 12.36
CA ASP A 22 4.72 3.83 13.16
C ASP A 22 5.32 5.23 13.36
N ALA A 23 6.60 5.32 13.72
CA ALA A 23 7.30 6.59 13.85
C ALA A 23 7.34 7.38 12.53
N VAL A 24 7.52 6.71 11.39
CA VAL A 24 7.48 7.36 10.07
C VAL A 24 6.06 7.84 9.73
N PHE A 25 5.05 7.02 9.97
CA PHE A 25 3.65 7.37 9.74
C PHE A 25 3.24 8.59 10.57
N GLU A 26 3.54 8.61 11.87
CA GLU A 26 3.21 9.74 12.75
C GLU A 26 3.88 11.06 12.34
N ARG A 27 5.10 10.99 11.78
CA ARG A 27 5.82 12.17 11.30
C ARG A 27 5.25 12.71 9.99
N LEU A 28 4.80 11.85 9.10
CA LEU A 28 4.27 12.23 7.78
C LEU A 28 2.78 12.54 7.81
N MET A 29 2.05 12.09 8.84
CA MET A 29 0.62 12.33 8.98
C MET A 29 0.30 13.84 9.06
N PRO A 30 -0.67 14.34 8.28
CA PRO A 30 -1.15 15.71 8.37
C PRO A 30 -1.95 15.92 9.67
N LYS A 31 -1.27 16.43 10.71
CA LYS A 31 -1.79 16.48 12.09
C LYS A 31 -2.99 17.41 12.27
N GLU A 32 -3.03 18.54 11.55
CA GLU A 32 -4.15 19.49 11.62
C GLU A 32 -5.44 18.83 11.09
N GLU A 33 -5.33 18.22 9.92
CA GLU A 33 -6.39 17.49 9.23
C GLU A 33 -6.86 16.28 10.03
N ALA A 34 -5.92 15.52 10.61
CA ALA A 34 -6.26 14.38 11.47
C ALA A 34 -7.05 14.81 12.71
N ARG A 35 -6.66 15.92 13.35
CA ARG A 35 -7.39 16.48 14.50
C ARG A 35 -8.79 16.97 14.11
N LYS A 36 -8.92 17.65 12.96
CA LYS A 36 -10.23 18.09 12.43
C LYS A 36 -11.13 16.91 12.09
N ALA A 37 -10.57 15.84 11.50
CA ALA A 37 -11.31 14.62 11.22
C ALA A 37 -11.88 13.98 12.50
N GLN A 38 -11.08 13.89 13.57
CA GLN A 38 -11.55 13.41 14.87
C GLN A 38 -12.66 14.29 15.44
N LEU A 39 -12.51 15.62 15.36
CA LEU A 39 -13.52 16.58 15.81
C LEU A 39 -14.86 16.39 15.07
N TYR A 40 -14.83 16.26 13.74
CA TYR A 40 -16.06 16.10 12.95
C TYR A 40 -16.79 14.79 13.25
N VAL A 41 -16.07 13.69 13.46
CA VAL A 41 -16.70 12.43 13.89
C VAL A 41 -17.28 12.55 15.30
N ALA A 42 -16.57 13.22 16.22
CA ALA A 42 -17.08 13.49 17.57
C ALA A 42 -18.35 14.36 17.57
N GLN A 43 -18.44 15.35 16.67
CA GLN A 43 -19.64 16.16 16.47
C GLN A 43 -20.84 15.33 15.98
N ILE A 44 -20.62 14.38 15.05
CA ILE A 44 -21.67 13.45 14.62
C ILE A 44 -22.12 12.58 15.81
N ALA A 45 -21.18 12.06 16.60
CA ALA A 45 -21.49 11.26 17.78
C ALA A 45 -22.30 12.03 18.83
N ALA A 46 -21.95 13.30 19.05
CA ALA A 46 -22.64 14.22 19.95
C ALA A 46 -23.95 14.79 19.38
N ARG A 47 -24.27 14.51 18.11
CA ARG A 47 -25.38 15.11 17.35
C ARG A 47 -25.32 16.64 17.27
N ASP A 48 -24.12 17.21 17.33
CA ASP A 48 -23.86 18.63 17.14
C ASP A 48 -23.59 18.93 15.66
N TYR A 49 -24.66 19.09 14.89
CA TYR A 49 -24.59 19.25 13.43
C TYR A 49 -24.34 20.69 12.98
N ALA A 50 -24.49 21.68 13.86
CA ALA A 50 -24.40 23.09 13.49
C ALA A 50 -22.99 23.45 12.99
N ALA A 51 -21.97 23.19 13.83
CA ALA A 51 -20.57 23.45 13.49
C ALA A 51 -20.07 22.55 12.34
N LEU A 52 -20.56 21.32 12.26
CA LEU A 52 -20.24 20.40 11.18
C LEU A 52 -20.73 20.95 9.83
N THR A 53 -21.97 21.46 9.79
CA THR A 53 -22.60 21.98 8.58
C THR A 53 -21.89 23.23 8.05
N GLU A 54 -21.33 24.07 8.94
CA GLU A 54 -20.52 25.22 8.52
C GLU A 54 -19.26 24.77 7.76
N ALA A 55 -18.56 23.75 8.28
CA ALA A 55 -17.33 23.22 7.71
C ALA A 55 -17.53 22.39 6.41
N MET A 56 -18.75 21.97 6.09
CA MET A 56 -19.04 21.17 4.90
C MET A 56 -18.94 21.97 3.62
N ALA A 57 -18.48 21.31 2.55
CA ALA A 57 -18.49 21.88 1.22
C ALA A 57 -19.95 22.20 0.78
N PRO A 58 -20.17 23.28 0.02
CA PRO A 58 -21.51 23.72 -0.38
C PRO A 58 -22.33 22.63 -1.05
N GLU A 59 -21.69 21.77 -1.85
CA GLU A 59 -22.35 20.67 -2.58
C GLU A 59 -22.99 19.63 -1.65
N LEU A 60 -22.57 19.55 -0.39
CA LEU A 60 -23.12 18.59 0.57
C LEU A 60 -24.30 19.15 1.38
N LYS A 61 -24.56 20.46 1.29
CA LYS A 61 -25.62 21.15 2.03
C LYS A 61 -26.96 20.99 1.30
N THR A 62 -27.38 19.74 1.13
CA THR A 62 -28.62 19.37 0.47
C THR A 62 -29.81 19.47 1.44
N PRO A 63 -31.06 19.59 0.96
CA PRO A 63 -32.24 19.68 1.83
C PRO A 63 -32.43 18.49 2.79
N ASP A 64 -31.86 17.33 2.46
CA ASP A 64 -31.90 16.10 3.27
C ASP A 64 -30.67 15.92 4.18
N LEU A 65 -29.79 16.92 4.28
CA LEU A 65 -28.55 16.84 5.07
C LEU A 65 -28.81 16.40 6.51
N ASP A 66 -29.78 17.01 7.20
CA ASP A 66 -30.07 16.70 8.60
C ASP A 66 -30.47 15.23 8.78
N GLN A 67 -31.29 14.69 7.88
CA GLN A 67 -31.69 13.29 7.91
C GLN A 67 -30.50 12.36 7.65
N ARG A 68 -29.59 12.73 6.75
CA ARG A 68 -28.35 11.98 6.48
C ARG A 68 -27.42 11.99 7.70
N LEU A 69 -27.21 13.13 8.34
CA LEU A 69 -26.41 13.24 9.56
C LEU A 69 -27.02 12.44 10.71
N GLN A 70 -28.33 12.47 10.88
CA GLN A 70 -29.02 11.61 11.84
C GLN A 70 -28.83 10.12 11.53
N THR A 71 -28.93 9.73 10.26
CA THR A 71 -28.69 8.35 9.83
C THR A 71 -27.25 7.92 10.15
N MET A 72 -26.28 8.78 9.90
CA MET A 72 -24.88 8.54 10.24
C MET A 72 -24.67 8.42 11.75
N SER A 73 -25.30 9.27 12.56
CA SER A 73 -25.20 9.16 14.02
C SER A 73 -25.73 7.83 14.58
N ARG A 74 -26.72 7.22 13.91
CA ARG A 74 -27.28 5.92 14.28
C ARG A 74 -26.39 4.73 13.88
N MET A 75 -25.43 4.94 12.97
CA MET A 75 -24.44 3.93 12.61
C MET A 75 -23.32 3.81 13.66
N LEU A 76 -23.16 4.83 14.51
CA LEU A 76 -22.17 4.81 15.58
C LEU A 76 -22.65 3.90 16.73
N PRO A 77 -21.79 3.00 17.24
CA PRO A 77 -22.10 2.23 18.43
C PRO A 77 -22.44 3.12 19.63
N PRO A 78 -23.32 2.68 20.53
CA PRO A 78 -23.67 3.45 21.72
C PRO A 78 -22.51 3.52 22.72
N GLY A 79 -22.39 4.67 23.37
CA GLY A 79 -21.35 4.93 24.37
C GLY A 79 -20.05 5.49 23.78
N PRO A 80 -19.10 5.92 24.64
CA PRO A 80 -17.81 6.39 24.18
C PRO A 80 -16.94 5.23 23.67
N PRO A 81 -16.09 5.45 22.66
CA PRO A 81 -15.07 4.47 22.27
C PRO A 81 -14.04 4.29 23.40
N THR A 82 -13.48 3.09 23.51
CA THR A 82 -12.36 2.78 24.42
C THR A 82 -11.04 3.34 23.91
N SER A 83 -10.90 3.44 22.58
CA SER A 83 -9.72 3.98 21.92
C SER A 83 -10.08 4.61 20.58
N VAL A 84 -9.36 5.66 20.20
CA VAL A 84 -9.45 6.31 18.88
C VAL A 84 -8.04 6.52 18.37
N LYS A 85 -7.72 5.96 17.20
CA LYS A 85 -6.41 6.12 16.55
C LYS A 85 -6.54 6.44 15.08
N THR A 86 -5.57 7.17 14.53
CA THR A 86 -5.48 7.37 13.08
C THR A 86 -4.75 6.18 12.47
N VAL A 87 -5.44 5.43 11.59
CA VAL A 87 -4.90 4.22 10.94
C VAL A 87 -4.60 4.41 9.46
N GLY A 88 -4.94 5.57 8.90
CA GLY A 88 -4.62 5.90 7.51
C GLY A 88 -4.62 7.40 7.28
N ALA A 89 -3.72 7.85 6.43
CA ALA A 89 -3.67 9.22 5.95
C ALA A 89 -3.19 9.22 4.51
N ASN A 90 -4.05 9.60 3.58
CA ASN A 90 -3.72 9.77 2.18
C ASN A 90 -3.82 11.24 1.79
N THR A 91 -2.83 11.75 1.07
CA THR A 91 -2.79 13.13 0.57
C THR A 91 -2.65 13.10 -0.94
N LEU A 92 -3.65 13.66 -1.64
CA LEU A 92 -3.64 13.81 -3.08
C LEU A 92 -3.59 15.29 -3.43
N LYS A 93 -2.55 15.72 -4.13
CA LYS A 93 -2.44 17.08 -4.68
C LYS A 93 -2.81 17.07 -6.16
N ALA A 94 -3.78 17.89 -6.54
CA ALA A 94 -4.25 18.05 -7.91
C ALA A 94 -4.41 19.55 -8.24
N GLY A 95 -3.42 20.11 -8.94
CA GLY A 95 -3.38 21.56 -9.20
C GLY A 95 -3.30 22.37 -7.91
N ALA A 96 -4.21 23.32 -7.73
CA ALA A 96 -4.30 24.15 -6.52
C ALA A 96 -5.04 23.48 -5.35
N VAL A 97 -5.61 22.30 -5.56
CA VAL A 97 -6.41 21.60 -4.57
C VAL A 97 -5.60 20.48 -3.93
N THR A 98 -5.67 20.39 -2.60
CA THR A 98 -5.15 19.23 -1.88
C THR A 98 -6.29 18.50 -1.17
N THR A 99 -6.49 17.23 -1.50
CA THR A 99 -7.44 16.35 -0.84
C THR A 99 -6.72 15.50 0.20
N TYR A 100 -7.27 15.44 1.40
CA TYR A 100 -6.81 14.61 2.50
C TYR A 100 -7.88 13.58 2.82
N THR A 101 -7.52 12.31 2.88
CA THR A 101 -8.39 11.25 3.39
C THR A 101 -7.76 10.70 4.66
N ILE A 102 -8.42 10.96 5.79
CA ILE A 102 -7.99 10.48 7.11
C ILE A 102 -8.87 9.32 7.51
N THR A 103 -8.27 8.17 7.80
CA THR A 103 -8.98 7.00 8.32
C THR A 103 -8.71 6.88 9.81
N LEU A 104 -9.77 6.98 10.60
CA LEU A 104 -9.76 6.79 12.05
C LEU A 104 -10.32 5.41 12.36
N GLU A 105 -9.71 4.72 13.32
CA GLU A 105 -10.25 3.51 13.92
C GLU A 105 -10.74 3.84 15.32
N TYR A 106 -12.01 3.54 15.56
CA TYR A 106 -12.69 3.63 16.84
C TYR A 106 -12.87 2.22 17.38
N GLU A 107 -12.36 1.98 18.58
CA GLU A 107 -12.57 0.75 19.31
C GLU A 107 -13.73 0.91 20.29
N TYR A 108 -14.65 -0.04 20.29
CA TYR A 108 -15.73 -0.17 21.26
C TYR A 108 -15.63 -1.55 21.90
N PRO A 109 -16.25 -1.78 23.07
CA PRO A 109 -16.10 -3.05 23.80
C PRO A 109 -16.38 -4.32 23.00
N ASN A 110 -17.26 -4.27 22.00
CA ASN A 110 -17.67 -5.44 21.21
C ASN A 110 -17.52 -5.26 19.68
N THR A 111 -16.98 -4.13 19.21
CA THR A 111 -16.91 -3.85 17.76
C THR A 111 -15.88 -2.77 17.48
N HIS A 112 -15.41 -2.72 16.24
CA HIS A 112 -14.57 -1.65 15.74
C HIS A 112 -15.33 -0.88 14.66
N LEU A 113 -15.01 0.39 14.50
CA LEU A 113 -15.57 1.23 13.46
C LEU A 113 -14.45 2.02 12.77
N LEU A 114 -14.39 1.93 11.45
CA LEU A 114 -13.56 2.82 10.65
C LEU A 114 -14.37 4.03 10.23
N ALA A 115 -13.82 5.22 10.47
CA ALA A 115 -14.35 6.48 9.97
C ALA A 115 -13.35 7.07 8.98
N ALA A 116 -13.70 7.07 7.69
CA ALA A 116 -12.92 7.74 6.65
C ALA A 116 -13.48 9.15 6.46
N VAL A 117 -12.67 10.16 6.74
CA VAL A 117 -13.00 11.58 6.60
C VAL A 117 -12.23 12.16 5.43
N THR A 118 -12.95 12.71 4.45
CA THR A 118 -12.36 13.37 3.28
C THR A 118 -12.46 14.88 3.46
N LEU A 119 -11.29 15.53 3.47
CA LEU A 119 -11.13 16.97 3.58
C LEU A 119 -10.50 17.50 2.30
N GLU A 120 -10.86 18.70 1.89
CA GLU A 120 -10.29 19.36 0.71
C GLU A 120 -9.79 20.73 1.12
N ARG A 121 -8.56 21.07 0.73
CA ARG A 121 -7.96 22.37 0.96
C ARG A 121 -7.95 23.14 -0.35
N HIS A 122 -8.67 24.26 -0.35
CA HIS A 122 -8.65 25.28 -1.39
C HIS A 122 -7.98 26.51 -0.81
N ASP A 123 -6.84 26.90 -1.38
CA ASP A 123 -5.98 27.94 -0.82
C ASP A 123 -5.63 27.61 0.65
N ASP A 124 -6.18 28.35 1.61
CA ASP A 124 -6.01 28.10 3.06
C ASP A 124 -7.29 27.62 3.78
N ARG A 125 -8.38 27.39 3.05
CA ARG A 125 -9.63 26.89 3.64
C ARG A 125 -9.75 25.38 3.50
N LEU A 126 -9.91 24.71 4.63
CA LEU A 126 -10.18 23.28 4.69
C LEU A 126 -11.68 23.04 4.80
N VAL A 127 -12.26 22.35 3.82
CA VAL A 127 -13.67 22.00 3.76
C VAL A 127 -13.87 20.49 3.91
N LEU A 128 -14.95 20.08 4.56
CA LEU A 128 -15.34 18.68 4.69
C LEU A 128 -16.09 18.24 3.43
N LYS A 129 -15.56 17.24 2.72
CA LYS A 129 -16.16 16.64 1.52
C LYS A 129 -16.96 15.37 1.78
N GLY A 130 -16.75 14.72 2.92
CA GLY A 130 -17.56 13.57 3.30
C GLY A 130 -16.98 12.81 4.48
N ILE A 131 -17.84 11.99 5.09
CA ILE A 131 -17.48 11.03 6.13
C ILE A 131 -18.17 9.72 5.78
N THR A 132 -17.42 8.62 5.85
CA THR A 132 -17.94 7.28 5.66
C THR A 132 -17.62 6.43 6.87
N PHE A 133 -18.63 5.74 7.39
CA PHE A 133 -18.48 4.79 8.50
C PHE A 133 -18.55 3.37 7.98
N VAL A 134 -17.60 2.54 8.39
CA VAL A 134 -17.54 1.12 8.03
C VAL A 134 -17.36 0.29 9.30
N PRO A 135 -18.37 -0.51 9.70
CA PRO A 135 -18.24 -1.39 10.86
C PRO A 135 -17.25 -2.52 10.57
N ARG A 136 -16.57 -2.93 11.63
CA ARG A 136 -15.56 -3.99 11.64
C ARG A 136 -15.73 -4.85 12.89
N THR A 137 -15.42 -6.14 12.74
CA THR A 137 -15.45 -7.11 13.84
C THR A 137 -14.14 -7.16 14.62
N GLN A 138 -13.05 -6.66 14.01
CA GLN A 138 -11.70 -6.66 14.56
C GLN A 138 -10.97 -5.39 14.12
N SER A 139 -9.83 -5.09 14.73
CA SER A 139 -8.99 -3.97 14.31
C SER A 139 -8.42 -4.16 12.91
N LEU A 140 -8.17 -3.06 12.20
CA LEU A 140 -7.55 -3.05 10.88
C LEU A 140 -6.14 -3.65 10.92
N GLU A 141 -5.42 -3.47 12.03
CA GLU A 141 -4.12 -4.09 12.26
C GLU A 141 -4.22 -5.62 12.27
N GLU A 142 -5.20 -6.18 12.98
CA GLU A 142 -5.41 -7.62 13.02
C GLU A 142 -5.90 -8.19 11.70
N GLU A 143 -6.79 -7.46 11.01
CA GLU A 143 -7.31 -7.82 9.69
C GLU A 143 -6.19 -7.88 8.65
N ASN A 144 -5.27 -6.90 8.66
CA ASN A 144 -4.18 -6.80 7.70
C ASN A 144 -2.87 -7.43 8.15
N ARG A 145 -2.84 -8.07 9.32
CA ARG A 145 -1.65 -8.75 9.83
C ARG A 145 -1.20 -9.82 8.85
N PHE A 146 0.08 -9.82 8.52
CA PHE A 146 0.65 -10.91 7.73
C PHE A 146 0.55 -12.22 8.51
N LYS A 147 -0.28 -13.14 8.02
CA LYS A 147 -0.45 -14.49 8.55
C LYS A 147 -0.45 -15.47 7.39
N LEU A 148 0.09 -16.67 7.65
CA LEU A 148 0.01 -17.80 6.73
C LEU A 148 -1.25 -18.63 6.98
N ASP A 149 -1.71 -18.68 8.23
CA ASP A 149 -2.87 -19.48 8.62
C ASP A 149 -4.17 -18.99 7.98
N GLY A 150 -5.06 -19.92 7.66
CA GLY A 150 -6.36 -19.65 7.04
C GLY A 150 -6.33 -19.11 5.61
N LYS A 151 -5.16 -19.11 4.94
CA LYS A 151 -5.03 -18.59 3.56
C LYS A 151 -5.31 -19.66 2.50
N GLY A 152 -5.90 -19.22 1.38
CA GLY A 152 -6.21 -20.10 0.24
C GLY A 152 -5.00 -20.45 -0.63
N PRO A 153 -5.10 -21.46 -1.52
CA PRO A 153 -3.99 -21.95 -2.34
C PRO A 153 -3.28 -20.87 -3.16
N LEU A 154 -4.02 -19.87 -3.65
CA LEU A 154 -3.46 -18.75 -4.42
C LEU A 154 -2.45 -17.92 -3.63
N HIS A 155 -2.65 -17.74 -2.31
CA HIS A 155 -1.71 -17.00 -1.46
C HIS A 155 -0.35 -17.70 -1.40
N TYR A 156 -0.37 -19.03 -1.24
CA TYR A 156 0.85 -19.83 -1.21
C TYR A 156 1.55 -19.86 -2.58
N LEU A 157 0.79 -19.91 -3.68
CA LEU A 157 1.35 -19.79 -5.02
C LEU A 157 2.03 -18.44 -5.22
N VAL A 158 1.38 -17.34 -4.84
CA VAL A 158 1.95 -16.00 -4.93
C VAL A 158 3.19 -15.87 -4.06
N LEU A 159 3.17 -16.40 -2.83
CA LEU A 159 4.34 -16.41 -1.96
C LEU A 159 5.50 -17.20 -2.59
N ALA A 160 5.22 -18.37 -3.16
CA ALA A 160 6.23 -19.18 -3.85
C ALA A 160 6.82 -18.44 -5.06
N LEU A 161 5.98 -17.79 -5.87
CA LEU A 161 6.42 -16.99 -7.02
C LEU A 161 7.22 -15.74 -6.60
N ALA A 162 6.82 -15.08 -5.51
CA ALA A 162 7.54 -13.94 -4.95
C ALA A 162 8.96 -14.30 -4.49
N VAL A 163 9.24 -15.58 -4.22
CA VAL A 163 10.59 -16.08 -3.93
C VAL A 163 11.27 -16.64 -5.19
N ALA A 164 10.55 -17.42 -6.00
CA ALA A 164 11.12 -18.12 -7.14
C ALA A 164 11.54 -17.16 -8.27
N VAL A 165 10.74 -16.14 -8.58
CA VAL A 165 11.05 -15.17 -9.64
C VAL A 165 12.34 -14.40 -9.40
N PRO A 166 12.57 -13.77 -8.23
CA PRO A 166 13.81 -13.03 -8.00
C PRO A 166 15.03 -13.97 -7.97
N LEU A 167 14.90 -15.19 -7.42
CA LEU A 167 15.97 -16.19 -7.48
C LEU A 167 16.30 -16.58 -8.94
N PHE A 168 15.28 -16.78 -9.77
CA PHE A 168 15.44 -17.07 -11.20
C PHE A 168 16.12 -15.91 -11.94
N VAL A 169 15.72 -14.67 -11.68
CA VAL A 169 16.34 -13.47 -12.27
C VAL A 169 17.79 -13.33 -11.82
N LEU A 170 18.08 -13.51 -10.53
CA LEU A 170 19.46 -13.46 -10.00
C LEU A 170 20.34 -14.55 -10.62
N TYR A 171 19.83 -15.77 -10.76
CA TYR A 171 20.53 -16.85 -11.46
C TYR A 171 20.87 -16.46 -12.91
N ALA A 172 19.88 -15.96 -13.66
CA ALA A 172 20.07 -15.51 -15.03
C ALA A 172 21.06 -14.34 -15.13
N LEU A 173 21.03 -13.39 -14.18
CA LEU A 173 21.97 -12.27 -14.10
C LEU A 173 23.40 -12.73 -13.87
N VAL A 174 23.62 -13.64 -12.91
CA VAL A 174 24.94 -14.22 -12.64
C VAL A 174 25.47 -14.92 -13.89
N LEU A 175 24.61 -15.67 -14.58
CA LEU A 175 24.99 -16.39 -15.79
C LEU A 175 25.27 -15.44 -16.96
N CYS A 176 24.49 -14.37 -17.12
CA CYS A 176 24.70 -13.30 -18.09
C CYS A 176 26.02 -12.58 -17.85
N ALA A 177 26.30 -12.21 -16.61
CA ALA A 177 27.54 -11.57 -16.19
C ALA A 177 28.77 -12.48 -16.43
N ARG A 178 28.64 -13.80 -16.27
CA ARG A 178 29.73 -14.77 -16.51
C ARG A 178 29.90 -15.16 -17.98
N THR A 179 28.88 -14.99 -18.82
CA THR A 179 28.96 -15.38 -20.22
C THR A 179 29.90 -14.41 -20.97
N LYS A 180 30.90 -14.97 -21.66
CA LYS A 180 31.87 -14.20 -22.46
C LYS A 180 31.26 -13.91 -23.84
N PHE A 181 30.74 -12.70 -24.01
CA PHE A 181 30.32 -12.16 -25.31
C PHE A 181 30.48 -10.64 -25.28
N LEU A 182 30.92 -10.05 -26.39
CA LEU A 182 31.45 -8.67 -26.40
C LEU A 182 30.39 -7.58 -26.62
N ARG A 183 29.35 -7.82 -27.42
CA ARG A 183 28.51 -6.71 -27.91
C ARG A 183 27.32 -6.42 -26.99
N ARG A 184 27.28 -5.20 -26.43
CA ARG A 184 26.13 -4.63 -25.67
C ARG A 184 25.71 -5.45 -24.43
N LYS A 185 26.66 -6.09 -23.75
CA LYS A 185 26.39 -6.90 -22.55
C LYS A 185 25.64 -6.16 -21.44
N TRP A 186 25.87 -4.86 -21.27
CA TRP A 186 25.16 -4.04 -20.30
C TRP A 186 23.65 -3.95 -20.56
N LEU A 187 23.22 -3.88 -21.83
CA LEU A 187 21.80 -3.90 -22.19
C LEU A 187 21.15 -5.23 -21.81
N TRP A 188 21.87 -6.34 -21.99
CA TRP A 188 21.39 -7.65 -21.54
C TRP A 188 21.24 -7.71 -20.03
N LEU A 189 22.21 -7.20 -19.27
CA LEU A 189 22.10 -7.17 -17.81
C LEU A 189 20.88 -6.36 -17.34
N LEU A 190 20.64 -5.18 -17.91
CA LEU A 190 19.44 -4.39 -17.60
C LEU A 190 18.16 -5.11 -18.00
N PHE A 191 18.12 -5.70 -19.20
CA PHE A 191 16.95 -6.42 -19.68
C PHE A 191 16.62 -7.65 -18.82
N VAL A 192 17.64 -8.41 -18.38
CA VAL A 192 17.45 -9.54 -17.46
C VAL A 192 17.00 -9.08 -16.08
N ALA A 193 17.53 -7.96 -15.58
CA ALA A 193 17.22 -7.46 -14.24
C ALA A 193 15.77 -6.97 -14.09
N VAL A 194 15.08 -6.69 -15.19
CA VAL A 194 13.75 -6.08 -15.18
C VAL A 194 12.68 -7.10 -15.59
N GLY A 195 11.65 -7.22 -14.77
CA GLY A 195 10.39 -7.88 -15.12
C GLY A 195 9.40 -6.90 -15.74
N PHE A 196 8.52 -7.40 -16.60
CA PHE A 196 7.49 -6.66 -17.32
C PHE A 196 6.12 -7.16 -16.92
N VAL A 197 5.08 -6.30 -17.00
CA VAL A 197 3.70 -6.61 -16.59
C VAL A 197 3.64 -7.00 -15.12
N GLN A 198 3.12 -6.11 -14.28
CA GLN A 198 3.04 -6.37 -12.84
C GLN A 198 1.66 -6.95 -12.47
N PHE A 199 1.67 -8.05 -11.72
CA PHE A 199 0.53 -8.62 -11.02
C PHE A 199 0.63 -8.22 -9.56
N GLN A 200 -0.37 -7.48 -9.08
CA GLN A 200 -0.48 -7.09 -7.68
C GLN A 200 -1.46 -8.02 -6.99
N PHE A 201 -1.14 -8.42 -5.76
CA PHE A 201 -1.93 -9.34 -4.96
C PHE A 201 -2.03 -8.82 -3.54
N ASN A 202 -3.26 -8.58 -3.08
CA ASN A 202 -3.56 -8.18 -1.71
C ASN A 202 -3.52 -9.42 -0.82
N TRP A 203 -2.56 -9.48 0.10
CA TRP A 203 -2.38 -10.62 0.99
C TRP A 203 -3.55 -10.82 1.96
N SER A 204 -4.27 -9.76 2.33
CA SER A 204 -5.38 -9.83 3.28
C SER A 204 -6.62 -10.44 2.64
N THR A 205 -7.03 -9.88 1.49
CA THR A 205 -8.31 -10.22 0.83
C THR A 205 -8.17 -11.28 -0.26
N GLY A 206 -6.99 -11.44 -0.85
CA GLY A 206 -6.78 -12.26 -2.04
C GLY A 206 -7.13 -11.57 -3.36
N ASP A 207 -7.50 -10.28 -3.31
CA ASP A 207 -7.76 -9.49 -4.52
C ASP A 207 -6.47 -9.34 -5.32
N TRP A 208 -6.61 -9.37 -6.65
CA TRP A 208 -5.48 -9.20 -7.54
C TRP A 208 -5.79 -8.19 -8.64
N GLY A 209 -4.73 -7.55 -9.14
CA GLY A 209 -4.80 -6.58 -10.21
C GLY A 209 -3.61 -6.73 -11.15
N VAL A 210 -3.72 -6.13 -12.33
CA VAL A 210 -2.67 -6.16 -13.35
C VAL A 210 -2.35 -4.75 -13.80
N ILE A 211 -1.05 -4.41 -13.83
CA ILE A 211 -0.53 -3.20 -14.42
C ILE A 211 0.29 -3.62 -15.66
N PRO A 212 -0.30 -3.54 -16.86
CA PRO A 212 0.31 -4.08 -18.07
C PRO A 212 1.59 -3.33 -18.47
N LEU A 213 1.60 -2.00 -18.27
CA LEU A 213 2.72 -1.14 -18.65
C LEU A 213 3.50 -0.70 -17.40
N SER A 214 4.28 -1.62 -16.84
CA SER A 214 5.15 -1.34 -15.71
C SER A 214 6.37 -2.27 -15.70
N VAL A 215 7.43 -1.82 -15.02
CA VAL A 215 8.70 -2.53 -14.88
C VAL A 215 9.00 -2.77 -13.41
N LEU A 216 9.52 -3.95 -13.07
CA LEU A 216 9.88 -4.30 -11.69
C LEU A 216 11.28 -4.89 -11.64
N LEU A 217 12.16 -4.30 -10.83
CA LEU A 217 13.50 -4.83 -10.63
C LEU A 217 13.42 -6.20 -9.92
N LEU A 218 14.22 -7.16 -10.39
CA LEU A 218 14.23 -8.57 -9.94
C LEU A 218 12.91 -9.33 -10.13
N GLY A 219 11.91 -8.75 -10.80
CA GLY A 219 10.68 -9.43 -11.16
C GLY A 219 9.72 -9.73 -10.00
N SER A 220 10.02 -9.31 -8.77
CA SER A 220 9.07 -9.38 -7.66
C SER A 220 9.38 -8.38 -6.57
N GLY A 221 8.38 -8.03 -5.76
CA GLY A 221 8.52 -7.20 -4.58
C GLY A 221 7.28 -7.31 -3.69
N PHE A 222 7.36 -6.70 -2.51
CA PHE A 222 6.22 -6.60 -1.61
C PHE A 222 6.31 -5.27 -0.87
N ALA A 223 5.16 -4.65 -0.62
CA ALA A 223 5.08 -3.34 0.02
C ALA A 223 3.78 -3.21 0.81
N THR A 224 3.74 -2.24 1.72
CA THR A 224 2.51 -1.76 2.36
C THR A 224 2.49 -0.24 2.30
N SER A 225 1.29 0.35 2.19
CA SER A 225 1.11 1.81 2.12
C SER A 225 1.10 2.49 3.49
N GLY A 226 1.13 1.72 4.58
CA GLY A 226 1.14 2.22 5.96
C GLY A 226 1.22 1.07 6.97
N PRO A 227 1.39 1.36 8.27
CA PRO A 227 1.54 0.32 9.28
C PRO A 227 0.30 -0.60 9.40
N TYR A 228 -0.89 -0.08 9.11
CA TYR A 228 -2.16 -0.81 9.20
C TYR A 228 -2.69 -1.31 7.86
N ALA A 229 -1.97 -1.07 6.75
CA ALA A 229 -2.41 -1.44 5.41
C ALA A 229 -1.97 -2.88 5.05
N PRO A 230 -2.72 -3.56 4.16
CA PRO A 230 -2.39 -4.91 3.73
C PRO A 230 -1.03 -4.97 3.02
N TRP A 231 -0.37 -6.11 3.12
CA TRP A 231 0.78 -6.40 2.29
C TRP A 231 0.34 -6.66 0.85
N ILE A 232 0.90 -5.88 -0.08
CA ILE A 232 0.71 -6.07 -1.50
C ILE A 232 1.94 -6.76 -2.08
N PHE A 233 1.75 -7.98 -2.55
CA PHE A 233 2.76 -8.72 -3.30
C PHE A 233 2.68 -8.31 -4.76
N THR A 234 3.82 -8.00 -5.37
CA THR A 234 3.93 -7.65 -6.78
C THR A 234 4.85 -8.64 -7.47
N ILE A 235 4.38 -9.28 -8.53
CA ILE A 235 5.17 -10.20 -9.36
C ILE A 235 5.14 -9.69 -10.79
N ALA A 236 6.28 -9.71 -11.47
CA ALA A 236 6.39 -9.34 -12.88
C ALA A 236 7.00 -10.48 -13.70
N LEU A 237 6.66 -10.53 -14.98
CA LEU A 237 7.17 -11.56 -15.89
C LEU A 237 8.65 -11.30 -16.20
N PRO A 238 9.57 -12.23 -15.88
CA PRO A 238 11.01 -12.04 -16.07
C PRO A 238 11.41 -12.35 -17.53
N VAL A 239 10.79 -11.65 -18.49
CA VAL A 239 10.95 -11.90 -19.93
C VAL A 239 12.41 -11.85 -20.34
N GLY A 240 13.18 -10.87 -19.85
CA GLY A 240 14.59 -10.75 -20.20
C GLY A 240 15.43 -11.93 -19.73
N ALA A 241 15.18 -12.44 -18.52
CA ALA A 241 15.84 -13.63 -18.01
C ALA A 241 15.52 -14.86 -18.85
N ILE A 242 14.25 -15.07 -19.21
CA ILE A 242 13.82 -16.18 -20.07
C ILE A 242 14.52 -16.11 -21.44
N VAL A 243 14.44 -14.95 -22.11
CA VAL A 243 15.03 -14.75 -23.44
C VAL A 243 16.55 -14.94 -23.40
N PHE A 244 17.23 -14.41 -22.38
CA PHE A 244 18.66 -14.57 -22.22
C PHE A 244 19.04 -16.05 -22.09
N LEU A 245 18.38 -16.81 -21.22
CA LEU A 245 18.68 -18.23 -21.01
C LEU A 245 18.48 -19.05 -22.28
N LEU A 246 17.40 -18.80 -23.02
CA LEU A 246 17.12 -19.47 -24.30
C LEU A 246 18.14 -19.12 -25.39
N ARG A 247 18.59 -17.86 -25.46
CA ARG A 247 19.54 -17.38 -26.49
C ARG A 247 21.00 -17.52 -26.10
N ARG A 248 21.30 -17.89 -24.86
CA ARG A 248 22.67 -17.98 -24.33
C ARG A 248 23.63 -18.77 -25.24
N PRO A 249 23.28 -19.94 -25.81
CA PRO A 249 24.18 -20.68 -26.68
C PRO A 249 24.54 -19.91 -27.96
N SER A 250 23.57 -19.23 -28.57
CA SER A 250 23.77 -18.46 -29.80
C SER A 250 24.59 -17.19 -29.56
N LEU A 251 24.47 -16.58 -28.38
CA LEU A 251 25.24 -15.37 -28.00
C LEU A 251 26.73 -15.65 -27.77
N GLN A 252 27.12 -16.92 -27.58
CA GLN A 252 28.52 -17.34 -27.40
C GLN A 252 29.21 -17.70 -28.71
N ARG A 253 28.46 -17.87 -29.81
CA ARG A 253 29.05 -18.15 -31.12
C ARG A 253 29.72 -16.87 -31.65
N PRO A 254 30.94 -16.96 -32.20
CA PRO A 254 31.55 -15.85 -32.92
C PRO A 254 30.58 -15.39 -34.02
N ALA A 255 30.48 -14.08 -34.25
CA ALA A 255 29.76 -13.58 -35.41
C ALA A 255 30.44 -14.19 -36.66
N ALA A 256 29.66 -14.93 -37.45
CA ALA A 256 30.10 -15.44 -38.75
C ALA A 256 30.32 -14.27 -39.72
#